data_AF-A0A1V5P7R5-F1
#
_entry.id   AF-A0A1V5P7R5-F1
#
_cell.length_a   1.000
_cell.length_b   1.000
_cell.length_c   1.000
_cell.angle_alpha   90.00
_cell.angle_beta   90.00
_cell.angle_gamma   90.00
#
_symmetry.space_group_name_H-M   'P 1'
#
loop_
_entity.id
_entity.type
_entity.pdbx_description
1 polymer ?
#
loop_
_entity_poly.entity_id
_entity_poly.type
_entity_poly.pdbx_seq_one_letter_code
_entity_poly.pdbx_strand_id
1 'polypeptide(L)'
;MEEQIKDMVLEELSSLYKEGNFYNLAFLIKEYRENSKELMNKTPSQLRLEDKQRRNTLIITETVAFINLSLKNIPVEKLIIPTLLSCIELSLWEKTETAKKIIQQTRGYSVYMLPVFIDYYFKTSCISENSQGEVDKIIYAIEKLIKAKKHKETFANLQKTFIKEQAEKEWIIYKKFKDNKWFGITSFVLSREEEVIHQLKQFCNI
;
A
#
# COMPACT_ATOMS: atom_id res chain seq x y z
N MET A 1 1.13 20.05 -11.20
CA MET A 1 2.24 19.41 -11.91
C MET A 1 1.76 19.17 -13.32
N GLU A 2 2.47 19.66 -14.32
CA GLU A 2 2.15 19.41 -15.73
C GLU A 2 2.22 17.89 -15.99
N GLU A 3 1.35 17.34 -16.84
CA GLU A 3 1.22 15.89 -17.04
C GLU A 3 2.53 15.25 -17.53
N GLN A 4 3.33 15.99 -18.30
CA GLN A 4 4.67 15.59 -18.75
C GLN A 4 5.67 15.42 -17.59
N ILE A 5 5.68 16.36 -16.63
CA ILE A 5 6.56 16.28 -15.45
C ILE A 5 6.18 15.07 -14.59
N LYS A 6 4.87 14.80 -14.47
CA LYS A 6 4.38 13.64 -13.73
C LYS A 6 4.84 12.33 -14.37
N ASP A 7 4.71 12.21 -15.68
CA ASP A 7 5.12 11.00 -16.40
C ASP A 7 6.65 10.79 -16.30
N MET A 8 7.46 11.83 -16.45
CA MET A 8 8.91 11.75 -16.26
C MET A 8 9.29 11.24 -14.85
N VAL A 9 8.67 11.78 -13.81
CA VAL A 9 8.91 11.34 -12.43
C VAL A 9 8.50 9.88 -12.23
N LEU A 10 7.39 9.45 -12.82
CA LEU A 10 6.92 8.06 -12.72
C LEU A 10 7.82 7.09 -13.48
N GLU A 11 8.36 7.47 -14.64
CA GLU A 11 9.33 6.69 -15.40
C GLU A 11 10.62 6.46 -14.59
N GLU A 12 11.17 7.54 -14.02
CA GLU A 12 12.38 7.47 -13.20
C GLU A 12 12.16 6.58 -11.97
N LEU A 13 11.06 6.80 -11.24
CA LEU A 13 10.69 5.96 -10.09
C LEU A 13 10.53 4.49 -10.50
N SER A 14 9.89 4.21 -11.63
CA SER A 14 9.67 2.84 -12.12
C SER A 14 10.99 2.16 -12.50
N SER A 15 11.94 2.90 -13.07
CA SER A 15 13.29 2.41 -13.35
C SER A 15 14.03 2.03 -12.07
N LEU A 16 14.09 2.94 -11.09
CA LEU A 16 14.73 2.69 -9.78
C LEU A 16 14.11 1.50 -9.06
N TYR A 17 12.78 1.39 -9.13
CA TYR A 17 12.03 0.30 -8.53
C TYR A 17 12.42 -1.06 -9.12
N LYS A 18 12.47 -1.16 -10.45
CA LYS A 18 12.85 -2.39 -11.16
C LYS A 18 14.31 -2.78 -10.90
N GLU A 19 15.22 -1.81 -10.93
CA GLU A 19 16.65 -2.04 -10.68
C GLU A 19 16.91 -2.57 -9.26
N GLY A 20 16.15 -2.07 -8.28
CA GLY A 20 16.26 -2.46 -6.87
C GLY A 20 15.95 -3.94 -6.62
N ASN A 21 15.17 -4.60 -7.49
CA ASN A 21 14.77 -6.00 -7.37
C ASN A 21 14.29 -6.37 -5.94
N PHE A 22 13.33 -5.60 -5.43
CA PHE A 22 12.86 -5.70 -4.05
C PHE A 22 12.19 -7.04 -3.71
N TYR A 23 11.77 -7.81 -4.70
CA TYR A 23 11.25 -9.18 -4.51
C TYR A 23 12.22 -10.07 -3.71
N ASN A 24 13.54 -9.94 -3.93
CA ASN A 24 14.55 -10.72 -3.23
C ASN A 24 14.60 -10.44 -1.71
N LEU A 25 14.00 -9.33 -1.27
CA LEU A 25 13.94 -8.92 0.13
C LEU A 25 12.64 -9.36 0.82
N ALA A 26 11.86 -10.27 0.23
CA ALA A 26 10.61 -10.79 0.81
C ALA A 26 10.78 -11.39 2.22
N PHE A 27 12.00 -11.74 2.64
CA PHE A 27 12.30 -12.16 4.01
C PHE A 27 12.12 -11.03 5.04
N LEU A 28 12.38 -9.77 4.69
CA LEU A 28 12.19 -8.61 5.58
C LEU A 28 10.71 -8.41 5.94
N ILE A 29 9.81 -8.78 5.03
CA ILE A 29 8.37 -8.77 5.29
C ILE A 29 7.98 -9.83 6.32
N LYS A 30 8.68 -10.97 6.35
CA LYS A 30 8.50 -11.98 7.40
C LYS A 30 9.01 -11.45 8.74
N GLU A 31 10.20 -10.86 8.75
CA GLU A 31 10.79 -10.23 9.95
C GLU A 31 9.89 -9.14 10.53
N TYR A 32 9.29 -8.32 9.67
CA TYR A 32 8.32 -7.29 10.08
C TYR A 32 7.11 -7.89 10.83
N ARG A 33 6.64 -9.08 10.44
CA ARG A 33 5.51 -9.75 11.12
C ARG A 33 5.87 -10.28 12.49
N GLU A 34 7.11 -10.74 12.65
CA GLU A 34 7.55 -11.35 13.89
C GLU A 34 7.98 -10.27 14.90
N ASN A 35 8.53 -9.15 14.42
CA ASN A 35 8.98 -8.06 15.28
C ASN A 35 8.89 -6.67 14.60
N SER A 36 7.67 -6.20 14.37
CA SER A 36 7.38 -4.95 13.65
C SER A 36 8.08 -3.73 14.24
N LYS A 37 8.06 -3.58 15.57
CA LYS A 37 8.71 -2.48 16.29
C LYS A 37 10.23 -2.50 16.15
N GLU A 38 10.86 -3.67 16.23
CA GLU A 38 12.30 -3.79 16.08
C GLU A 38 12.73 -3.41 14.67
N LEU A 39 12.06 -3.96 13.65
CA LEU A 39 12.41 -3.69 12.26
C LEU A 39 12.24 -2.22 11.88
N MET A 40 11.16 -1.58 12.34
CA MET A 40 10.88 -0.15 12.07
C MET A 40 11.91 0.80 12.67
N ASN A 41 12.67 0.36 13.66
CA ASN A 41 13.75 1.14 14.28
C ASN A 41 15.13 0.89 13.62
N LYS A 42 15.21 -0.02 12.64
CA LYS A 42 16.47 -0.29 11.91
C LYS A 42 16.72 0.79 10.86
N THR A 43 17.99 1.02 10.56
CA THR A 43 18.44 1.79 9.40
C THR A 43 18.62 0.86 8.19
N PRO A 44 18.60 1.37 6.94
CA PRO A 44 18.94 0.58 5.76
C PRO A 44 20.32 -0.09 5.80
N SER A 45 21.27 0.47 6.55
CA SER A 45 22.61 -0.11 6.73
C SER A 45 22.64 -1.27 7.73
N GLN A 46 21.71 -1.28 8.69
CA GLN A 46 21.50 -2.41 9.60
C GLN A 46 20.75 -3.56 8.93
N LEU A 47 20.11 -3.28 7.79
CA LEU A 47 19.54 -4.28 6.91
C LEU A 47 20.62 -4.78 5.94
N ARG A 48 20.61 -6.09 5.65
CA ARG A 48 21.56 -6.73 4.71
C ARG A 48 21.19 -6.43 3.24
N LEU A 49 21.09 -5.15 2.91
CA LEU A 49 20.73 -4.65 1.59
C LEU A 49 21.96 -4.50 0.71
N GLU A 50 21.79 -4.78 -0.58
CA GLU A 50 22.76 -4.41 -1.62
C GLU A 50 22.84 -2.88 -1.79
N ASP A 51 23.95 -2.37 -2.31
CA ASP A 51 24.14 -0.93 -2.53
C ASP A 51 23.03 -0.30 -3.36
N LYS A 52 22.63 -0.95 -4.46
CA LYS A 52 21.54 -0.49 -5.30
C LYS A 52 20.20 -0.46 -4.57
N GLN A 53 19.93 -1.41 -3.68
CA GLN A 53 18.69 -1.44 -2.90
C GLN A 53 18.65 -0.28 -1.91
N ARG A 54 19.78 0.00 -1.23
CA ARG A 54 19.89 1.15 -0.33
C ARG A 54 19.68 2.46 -1.08
N ARG A 55 20.44 2.68 -2.16
CA ARG A 55 20.37 3.90 -2.96
C ARG A 55 18.97 4.12 -3.53
N ASN A 56 18.40 3.09 -4.16
CA ASN A 56 17.09 3.22 -4.82
C ASN A 56 15.98 3.43 -3.80
N THR A 57 16.04 2.78 -2.63
CA THR A 57 15.09 3.05 -1.53
C THR A 57 15.13 4.51 -1.12
N LEU A 58 16.33 5.09 -0.91
CA LEU A 58 16.49 6.48 -0.50
C LEU A 58 15.91 7.45 -1.54
N ILE A 59 16.30 7.30 -2.81
CA ILE A 59 15.82 8.17 -3.89
C ILE A 59 14.30 8.06 -4.04
N ILE A 60 13.76 6.82 -4.07
CA ILE A 60 12.30 6.60 -4.12
C ILE A 60 11.62 7.28 -2.93
N THR A 61 12.18 7.17 -1.73
CA THR A 61 11.61 7.77 -0.51
C THR A 61 11.54 9.29 -0.63
N GLU A 62 12.65 9.92 -1.01
CA GLU A 62 12.74 11.38 -1.18
C GLU A 62 11.77 11.88 -2.26
N THR A 63 11.76 11.25 -3.43
CA THR A 63 10.87 11.61 -4.52
C THR A 63 9.41 11.44 -4.13
N VAL A 64 9.03 10.31 -3.52
CA VAL A 64 7.65 10.05 -3.08
C VAL A 64 7.21 11.04 -1.99
N ALA A 65 8.09 11.34 -1.03
CA ALA A 65 7.81 12.32 0.02
C ALA A 65 7.60 13.73 -0.55
N PHE A 66 8.38 14.09 -1.56
CA PHE A 66 8.29 15.38 -2.23
C PHE A 66 7.00 15.53 -3.05
N ILE A 67 6.64 14.52 -3.84
CA ILE A 67 5.47 14.60 -4.73
C ILE A 67 4.14 14.37 -4.02
N ASN A 68 4.14 13.63 -2.91
CA ASN A 68 2.92 13.30 -2.19
C ASN A 68 2.66 14.25 -1.01
N LEU A 69 1.67 15.12 -1.17
CA LEU A 69 1.29 16.11 -0.16
C LEU A 69 0.90 15.51 1.19
N SER A 70 0.39 14.27 1.23
CA SER A 70 0.05 13.58 2.48
C SER A 70 1.28 13.20 3.31
N LEU A 71 2.46 13.14 2.68
CA LEU A 71 3.72 12.78 3.32
C LEU A 71 4.61 14.01 3.63
N LYS A 72 4.25 15.19 3.13
CA LYS A 72 5.07 16.43 3.18
C LYS A 72 5.58 16.80 4.57
N ASN A 73 4.83 16.47 5.63
CA ASN A 73 5.18 16.82 7.01
C ASN A 73 5.84 15.66 7.79
N ILE A 74 6.12 14.54 7.14
CA ILE A 74 6.80 13.40 7.74
C ILE A 74 8.29 13.50 7.40
N PRO A 75 9.19 13.48 8.38
CA PRO A 75 10.63 13.43 8.12
C PRO A 75 10.97 12.26 7.19
N VAL A 76 11.78 12.51 6.16
CA VAL A 76 12.14 11.52 5.11
C VAL A 76 12.72 10.26 5.75
N GLU A 77 13.51 10.40 6.81
CA GLU A 77 14.16 9.28 7.52
C GLU A 77 13.13 8.30 8.09
N LYS A 78 11.98 8.80 8.53
CA LYS A 78 10.88 7.97 9.04
C LYS A 78 10.15 7.23 7.92
N LEU A 79 10.27 7.69 6.68
CA LEU A 79 9.64 7.09 5.49
C LEU A 79 10.49 5.98 4.88
N ILE A 80 11.78 5.88 5.22
CA ILE A 80 12.70 4.95 4.56
C ILE A 80 12.27 3.48 4.72
N ILE A 81 12.06 3.01 5.95
CA ILE A 81 11.64 1.62 6.20
C ILE A 81 10.23 1.35 5.64
N PRO A 82 9.22 2.21 5.84
CA PRO A 82 7.93 2.07 5.18
C PRO A 82 8.03 2.00 3.65
N THR A 83 8.89 2.81 3.04
CA THR A 83 9.09 2.81 1.58
C THR A 83 9.73 1.51 1.11
N LEU A 84 10.75 1.02 1.83
CA LEU A 84 11.36 -0.27 1.55
C LEU A 84 10.34 -1.41 1.61
N LEU A 85 9.59 -1.50 2.71
CA LEU A 85 8.57 -2.54 2.88
C LEU A 85 7.47 -2.41 1.81
N SER A 86 7.05 -1.19 1.48
CA SER A 86 6.10 -0.91 0.38
C SER A 86 6.62 -1.43 -0.97
N CYS A 87 7.90 -1.22 -1.27
CA CYS A 87 8.49 -1.68 -2.53
C CYS A 87 8.52 -3.21 -2.60
N ILE A 88 8.81 -3.88 -1.48
CA ILE A 88 8.82 -5.34 -1.40
C ILE A 88 7.41 -5.89 -1.58
N GLU A 89 6.42 -5.32 -0.90
CA GLU A 89 5.02 -5.73 -1.03
C GLU A 89 4.47 -5.54 -2.43
N LEU A 90 4.72 -4.38 -3.04
CA LEU A 90 4.35 -4.15 -4.42
C LEU A 90 5.00 -5.19 -5.35
N SER A 91 6.26 -5.57 -5.08
CA SER A 91 6.99 -6.54 -5.91
C SER A 91 6.40 -7.94 -5.82
N LEU A 92 5.94 -8.32 -4.62
CA LEU A 92 5.24 -9.58 -4.39
C LEU A 92 3.86 -9.55 -5.07
N TRP A 93 3.15 -8.43 -4.95
CA TRP A 93 1.83 -8.24 -5.52
C TRP A 93 1.83 -8.31 -7.05
N GLU A 94 2.78 -7.64 -7.70
CA GLU A 94 3.00 -7.62 -9.16
C GLU A 94 3.08 -9.01 -9.80
N LYS A 95 3.45 -10.04 -9.04
CA LYS A 95 3.53 -11.42 -9.54
C LYS A 95 2.17 -12.07 -9.75
N THR A 96 1.07 -11.48 -9.26
CA THR A 96 -0.28 -12.01 -9.45
C THR A 96 -0.92 -11.57 -10.75
N GLU A 97 -1.83 -12.41 -11.26
CA GLU A 97 -2.61 -12.08 -12.47
C GLU A 97 -3.49 -10.84 -12.28
N THR A 98 -4.03 -10.64 -11.08
CA THR A 98 -4.85 -9.48 -10.76
C THR A 98 -4.02 -8.19 -10.83
N ALA A 99 -2.82 -8.20 -10.27
CA ALA A 99 -1.92 -7.05 -10.30
C ALA A 99 -1.54 -6.64 -11.72
N LYS A 100 -1.20 -7.63 -12.57
CA LYS A 100 -0.86 -7.39 -13.97
C LYS A 100 -1.97 -6.63 -14.71
N LYS A 101 -3.24 -6.98 -14.48
CA LYS A 101 -4.39 -6.29 -15.10
C LYS A 101 -4.52 -4.84 -14.64
N ILE A 102 -4.36 -4.58 -13.34
CA ILE A 102 -4.50 -3.23 -12.78
C ILE A 102 -3.34 -2.33 -13.24
N ILE A 103 -2.12 -2.85 -13.27
CA ILE A 103 -0.95 -2.09 -13.73
C ILE A 103 -1.08 -1.71 -15.21
N GLN A 104 -1.66 -2.58 -16.04
CA GLN A 104 -1.98 -2.24 -17.43
C GLN A 104 -2.93 -1.04 -17.53
N GLN A 105 -3.90 -0.92 -16.61
CA GLN A 105 -4.84 0.20 -16.56
C GLN A 105 -4.18 1.50 -16.04
N THR A 106 -3.13 1.41 -15.21
CA THR A 106 -2.38 2.56 -14.69
C THR A 106 -1.22 3.00 -15.59
N ARG A 107 -1.35 2.80 -16.91
CA ARG A 107 -0.29 3.09 -17.91
C ARG A 107 1.04 2.37 -17.64
N GLY A 108 1.03 1.28 -16.87
CA GLY A 108 2.22 0.48 -16.57
C GLY A 108 3.05 0.93 -15.35
N TYR A 109 2.66 2.01 -14.66
CA TYR A 109 3.42 2.54 -13.52
C TYR A 109 2.95 1.97 -12.18
N SER A 110 3.50 0.84 -11.77
CA SER A 110 3.19 0.24 -10.47
C SER A 110 3.61 1.11 -9.28
N VAL A 111 4.70 1.86 -9.43
CA VAL A 111 5.23 2.80 -8.42
C VAL A 111 4.25 3.90 -8.01
N TYR A 112 3.23 4.17 -8.83
CA TYR A 112 2.14 5.08 -8.48
C TYR A 112 1.40 4.65 -7.19
N MET A 113 1.45 3.36 -6.84
CA MET A 113 0.79 2.80 -5.65
C MET A 113 1.61 2.95 -4.36
N LEU A 114 2.91 3.27 -4.42
CA LEU A 114 3.78 3.36 -3.24
C LEU A 114 3.24 4.29 -2.13
N PRO A 115 2.69 5.48 -2.41
CA PRO A 115 2.18 6.33 -1.35
C PRO A 115 0.98 5.74 -0.60
N VAL A 116 0.19 4.88 -1.26
CA VAL A 116 -0.92 4.18 -0.63
C VAL A 116 -0.40 3.20 0.43
N PHE A 117 0.66 2.45 0.09
CA PHE A 117 1.33 1.52 0.99
C PHE A 117 2.02 2.22 2.17
N ILE A 118 2.71 3.32 1.90
CA ILE A 118 3.41 4.08 2.94
C ILE A 118 2.39 4.62 3.97
N ASP A 119 1.31 5.25 3.52
CA ASP A 119 0.26 5.77 4.42
C ASP A 119 -0.42 4.64 5.21
N TYR A 120 -0.63 3.48 4.58
CA TYR A 120 -1.10 2.28 5.27
C TYR A 120 -0.18 1.94 6.46
N TYR A 121 1.14 1.80 6.26
CA TYR A 121 2.05 1.45 7.36
C TYR A 121 1.96 2.41 8.56
N PHE A 122 1.88 3.72 8.32
CA PHE A 122 1.79 4.70 9.41
C PHE A 122 0.48 4.63 10.18
N LYS A 123 -0.62 4.35 9.48
CA LYS A 123 -1.96 4.33 10.08
C LYS A 123 -2.30 2.99 10.71
N THR A 124 -1.66 1.92 10.26
CA THR A 124 -1.94 0.56 10.73
C THR A 124 -0.87 -0.02 11.64
N SER A 125 0.27 0.65 11.84
CA SER A 125 1.30 0.21 12.79
C SER A 125 0.81 0.10 14.24
N CYS A 126 -0.28 0.79 14.59
CA CYS A 126 -0.92 0.73 15.91
C CYS A 126 -2.10 -0.26 15.97
N ILE A 127 -2.47 -0.86 14.83
CA ILE A 127 -3.56 -1.82 14.76
C ILE A 127 -3.05 -3.19 15.21
N SER A 128 -3.84 -3.89 16.02
CA SER A 128 -3.45 -5.20 16.56
C SER A 128 -3.18 -6.24 15.48
N GLU A 129 -2.26 -7.18 15.70
CA GLU A 129 -1.89 -8.21 14.73
C GLU A 129 -2.80 -9.46 14.78
N ASN A 130 -3.99 -9.31 15.35
CA ASN A 130 -5.00 -10.37 15.43
C ASN A 130 -6.05 -10.24 14.30
N SER A 131 -6.99 -11.17 14.23
CA SER A 131 -8.06 -11.13 13.20
C SER A 131 -8.88 -9.84 13.20
N GLN A 132 -9.12 -9.23 14.36
CA GLN A 132 -9.85 -7.97 14.45
C GLN A 132 -9.04 -6.83 13.84
N GLY A 133 -7.73 -6.76 14.12
CA GLY A 133 -6.90 -5.75 13.51
C GLY A 133 -6.73 -5.90 12.00
N GLU A 134 -6.79 -7.11 11.45
CA GLU A 134 -6.86 -7.31 10.00
C GLU A 134 -8.17 -6.73 9.40
N VAL A 135 -9.30 -6.85 10.12
CA VAL A 135 -10.55 -6.19 9.73
C VAL A 135 -10.43 -4.67 9.85
N ASP A 136 -9.86 -4.15 10.93
CA ASP A 136 -9.69 -2.70 11.16
C ASP A 136 -8.83 -2.05 10.07
N LYS A 137 -7.81 -2.76 9.60
CA LYS A 137 -7.00 -2.37 8.44
C LYS A 137 -7.88 -2.20 7.19
N ILE A 138 -8.74 -3.18 6.88
CA ILE A 138 -9.65 -3.15 5.72
C ILE A 138 -10.66 -2.00 5.85
N ILE A 139 -11.22 -1.78 7.04
CA ILE A 139 -12.10 -0.63 7.33
C ILE A 139 -11.39 0.68 7.00
N TYR A 140 -10.15 0.85 7.47
CA TYR A 140 -9.37 2.05 7.19
C TYR A 140 -9.19 2.30 5.68
N ALA A 141 -8.90 1.25 4.91
CA ALA A 141 -8.80 1.34 3.45
C ALA A 141 -10.13 1.80 2.82
N ILE A 142 -11.25 1.15 3.16
CA ILE A 142 -12.60 1.52 2.69
C ILE A 142 -12.92 2.99 3.01
N GLU A 143 -12.66 3.40 4.25
CA GLU A 143 -12.91 4.79 4.66
C GLU A 143 -12.07 5.79 3.89
N LYS A 144 -10.80 5.49 3.61
CA LYS A 144 -9.92 6.37 2.84
C LYS A 144 -10.47 6.62 1.44
N LEU A 145 -11.09 5.62 0.85
CA LEU A 145 -11.64 5.69 -0.50
C LEU A 145 -12.92 6.47 -0.57
N ILE A 146 -13.80 6.24 0.41
CA ILE A 146 -14.99 7.04 0.60
C ILE A 146 -14.60 8.51 0.79
N LYS A 147 -13.53 8.79 1.54
CA LYS A 147 -13.03 10.14 1.78
C LYS A 147 -12.35 10.76 0.56
N ALA A 148 -12.01 9.98 -0.48
CA ALA A 148 -11.47 10.53 -1.72
C ALA A 148 -12.51 11.45 -2.39
N LYS A 149 -12.05 12.56 -2.98
CA LYS A 149 -12.94 13.60 -3.56
C LYS A 149 -14.01 13.04 -4.51
N LYS A 150 -13.69 11.95 -5.24
CA LYS A 150 -14.58 11.27 -6.19
C LYS A 150 -15.81 10.60 -5.53
N HIS A 151 -15.74 10.26 -4.25
CA HIS A 151 -16.71 9.41 -3.57
C HIS A 151 -17.33 10.06 -2.32
N LYS A 152 -16.76 11.18 -1.87
CA LYS A 152 -17.13 11.84 -0.62
C LYS A 152 -18.61 12.19 -0.52
N GLU A 153 -19.20 12.69 -1.61
CA GLU A 153 -20.62 13.06 -1.64
C GLU A 153 -21.53 11.83 -1.76
N THR A 154 -21.14 10.84 -2.56
CA THR A 154 -21.90 9.59 -2.78
C THR A 154 -22.14 8.82 -1.48
N PHE A 155 -21.17 8.81 -0.57
CA PHE A 155 -21.24 8.02 0.66
C PHE A 155 -21.37 8.88 1.93
N ALA A 156 -21.78 10.14 1.80
CA ALA A 156 -21.91 11.05 2.95
C ALA A 156 -22.83 10.50 4.07
N ASN A 157 -23.82 9.67 3.69
CA ASN A 157 -24.79 9.06 4.59
C ASN A 157 -24.53 7.57 4.87
N LEU A 158 -23.41 7.00 4.42
CA LEU A 158 -23.12 5.59 4.62
C LEU A 158 -22.87 5.31 6.11
N GLN A 159 -23.63 4.40 6.69
CA GLN A 159 -23.44 4.02 8.10
C GLN A 159 -22.15 3.21 8.27
N LYS A 160 -21.40 3.49 9.34
CA LYS A 160 -20.14 2.80 9.66
C LYS A 160 -20.31 1.29 9.85
N THR A 161 -21.49 0.84 10.28
CA THR A 161 -21.85 -0.57 10.41
C THR A 161 -21.70 -1.33 9.09
N PHE A 162 -22.12 -0.73 7.96
CA PHE A 162 -21.95 -1.35 6.64
C PHE A 162 -20.49 -1.47 6.22
N ILE A 163 -19.67 -0.45 6.51
CA ILE A 163 -18.23 -0.51 6.25
C ILE A 163 -17.59 -1.67 7.00
N LYS A 164 -17.98 -1.84 8.28
CA LYS A 164 -17.50 -2.95 9.12
C LYS A 164 -17.93 -4.31 8.55
N GLU A 165 -19.21 -4.47 8.21
CA GLU A 165 -19.73 -5.73 7.64
C GLU A 165 -19.02 -6.11 6.33
N GLN A 166 -18.78 -5.13 5.46
CA GLN A 166 -18.02 -5.37 4.23
C GLN A 166 -16.58 -5.76 4.54
N ALA A 167 -15.92 -5.05 5.45
CA ALA A 167 -14.55 -5.39 5.84
C ALA A 167 -14.41 -6.81 6.41
N GLU A 168 -15.39 -7.28 7.18
CA GLU A 168 -15.42 -8.65 7.70
C GLU A 168 -15.60 -9.70 6.59
N LYS A 169 -16.46 -9.43 5.59
CA LYS A 169 -16.63 -10.30 4.41
C LYS A 169 -15.34 -10.41 3.61
N GLU A 170 -14.71 -9.28 3.35
CA GLU A 170 -13.41 -9.20 2.67
C GLU A 170 -12.36 -10.01 3.44
N TRP A 171 -12.27 -9.83 4.76
CA TRP A 171 -11.34 -10.57 5.59
C TRP A 171 -11.50 -12.10 5.47
N ILE A 172 -12.73 -12.61 5.37
CA ILE A 172 -12.99 -14.05 5.20
C ILE A 172 -12.38 -14.60 3.91
N ILE A 173 -12.30 -13.77 2.86
CA ILE A 173 -11.66 -14.12 1.59
C ILE A 173 -10.14 -14.09 1.77
N TYR A 174 -9.59 -13.01 2.33
CA TYR A 174 -8.14 -12.83 2.47
C TYR A 174 -7.47 -13.77 3.46
N LYS A 175 -8.14 -14.15 4.55
CA LYS A 175 -7.55 -15.02 5.57
C LYS A 175 -7.09 -16.38 5.01
N LYS A 176 -7.71 -16.84 3.91
CA LYS A 176 -7.32 -18.07 3.19
C LYS A 176 -5.94 -17.98 2.53
N PHE A 177 -5.46 -16.75 2.32
CA PHE A 177 -4.18 -16.44 1.70
C PHE A 177 -3.18 -15.84 2.70
N LYS A 178 -3.52 -15.76 4.00
CA LYS A 178 -2.72 -15.09 5.05
C LYS A 178 -1.30 -15.66 5.18
N ASP A 179 -1.17 -16.97 4.97
CA ASP A 179 0.10 -17.71 5.05
C ASP A 179 0.95 -17.55 3.77
N ASN A 180 0.31 -17.19 2.65
CA ASN A 180 0.98 -16.71 1.45
C ASN A 180 1.31 -15.22 1.64
N LYS A 181 2.34 -15.01 2.47
CA LYS A 181 3.11 -13.77 2.73
C LYS A 181 2.66 -12.56 1.86
N TRP A 182 1.73 -11.79 2.41
CA TRP A 182 1.25 -10.48 1.93
C TRP A 182 0.48 -10.46 0.61
N PHE A 183 -0.65 -11.18 0.62
CA PHE A 183 -1.79 -10.94 -0.26
C PHE A 183 -3.08 -10.53 0.48
N GLY A 184 -2.97 -9.90 1.66
CA GLY A 184 -4.11 -9.54 2.51
C GLY A 184 -4.70 -8.18 2.14
N ILE A 185 -4.39 -7.16 2.96
CA ILE A 185 -4.90 -5.82 2.71
C ILE A 185 -4.29 -5.12 1.48
N THR A 186 -3.03 -5.41 1.17
CA THR A 186 -2.36 -4.96 -0.06
C THR A 186 -3.13 -5.42 -1.30
N SER A 187 -3.56 -6.68 -1.33
CA SER A 187 -4.45 -7.17 -2.37
C SER A 187 -5.83 -6.53 -2.29
N PHE A 188 -6.40 -6.37 -1.09
CA PHE A 188 -7.69 -5.71 -0.91
C PHE A 188 -7.73 -4.31 -1.52
N VAL A 189 -6.83 -3.45 -1.06
CA VAL A 189 -6.66 -2.05 -1.49
C VAL A 189 -6.44 -1.97 -3.00
N LEU A 190 -5.71 -2.91 -3.59
CA LEU A 190 -5.40 -2.78 -5.01
C LEU A 190 -6.42 -3.47 -5.93
N SER A 191 -7.07 -4.55 -5.50
CA SER A 191 -7.86 -5.39 -6.41
C SER A 191 -9.36 -5.44 -6.18
N ARG A 192 -9.81 -5.16 -4.96
CA ARG A 192 -11.22 -5.31 -4.58
C ARG A 192 -11.84 -4.00 -4.13
N GLU A 193 -11.02 -2.96 -4.09
CA GLU A 193 -11.39 -1.61 -3.79
C GLU A 193 -12.57 -1.11 -4.62
N GLU A 194 -12.46 -1.22 -5.95
CA GLU A 194 -13.52 -0.80 -6.86
C GLU A 194 -14.77 -1.67 -6.75
N GLU A 195 -14.60 -2.97 -6.51
CA GLU A 195 -15.72 -3.90 -6.31
C GLU A 195 -16.48 -3.57 -5.03
N VAL A 196 -15.78 -3.28 -3.93
CA VAL A 196 -16.40 -2.85 -2.67
C VAL A 196 -17.08 -1.50 -2.84
N ILE A 197 -16.47 -0.54 -3.54
CA ILE A 197 -17.14 0.73 -3.86
C ILE A 197 -18.39 0.50 -4.70
N HIS A 198 -18.37 -0.42 -5.67
CA HIS A 198 -19.54 -0.77 -6.45
C HIS A 198 -20.64 -1.41 -5.59
N GLN A 199 -20.29 -2.36 -4.72
CA GLN A 199 -21.24 -2.98 -3.79
C GLN A 199 -21.83 -1.94 -2.83
N LEU A 200 -21.02 -1.04 -2.28
CA LEU A 200 -21.49 0.03 -1.40
C LEU A 200 -22.43 1.00 -2.13
N LYS A 201 -22.19 1.29 -3.43
CA LYS A 201 -23.10 2.09 -4.26
C LYS A 201 -24.46 1.40 -4.44
N GLN A 202 -24.47 0.11 -4.77
CA GLN A 202 -25.70 -0.68 -4.86
C GLN A 202 -26.51 -0.61 -3.57
N PHE A 203 -25.84 -0.68 -2.40
CA PHE A 203 -26.50 -0.53 -1.10
C PHE A 203 -27.09 0.88 -0.86
N CYS A 204 -26.47 1.91 -1.41
CA CYS A 204 -27.00 3.28 -1.36
C CYS A 204 -28.10 3.55 -2.40
N ASN A 205 -28.50 2.55 -3.21
CA ASN A 205 -29.36 2.70 -4.40
C ASN A 205 -28.81 3.72 -5.41
N ILE A 206 -27.49 3.71 -5.61
CA ILE A 206 -26.74 4.59 -6.54
C ILE A 206 -25.94 3.73 -7.53
#